data_AF-A0A7Y5WEK9-F1
#
_entry.id   AF-A0A7Y5WEK9-F1
#
_cell.length_a   1.000
_cell.length_b   1.000
_cell.length_c   1.000
_cell.angle_alpha   90.00
_cell.angle_beta   90.00
_cell.angle_gamma   90.00
#
_symmetry.space_group_name_H-M   'P 1'
#
loop_
_entity.id
_entity.type
_entity.pdbx_description
1 polymer ?
#
loop_
_entity_poly.entity_id
_entity_poly.type
_entity_poly.pdbx_seq_one_letter_code
_entity_poly.pdbx_strand_id
1 'polypeptide(L)'
;MALAHRVALLRRHGCVVRVLAGVGFGRRVTHVLRTAGVAYRDTTRAGPATHQKLMVLSGILGRDRSASYVWTGSHNWSNQSLRNDEVVLRVAGPRTVAAYERNVGRIWRLTGRKPG
;
A
#
# COMPACT_ATOMS: atom_id res chain seq x y z
N MET A 1 -2.37 7.39 -11.68
CA MET A 1 -1.72 8.62 -11.14
C MET A 1 -2.44 9.18 -9.91
N ALA A 2 -3.78 9.28 -9.90
CA ALA A 2 -4.55 9.85 -8.78
C ALA A 2 -4.19 9.28 -7.40
N LEU A 3 -4.01 7.96 -7.32
CA LEU A 3 -3.67 7.27 -6.07
C LEU A 3 -2.31 7.69 -5.49
N ALA A 4 -1.29 7.87 -6.34
CA ALA A 4 0.03 8.33 -5.91
C ALA A 4 -0.04 9.73 -5.29
N HIS A 5 -0.82 10.63 -5.90
CA HIS A 5 -1.05 11.97 -5.35
C HIS A 5 -1.84 11.92 -4.04
N ARG A 6 -2.81 11.00 -3.90
CA ARG A 6 -3.55 10.83 -2.64
C ARG A 6 -2.64 10.33 -1.52
N VAL A 7 -1.78 9.35 -1.79
CA VAL A 7 -0.77 8.86 -0.84
C VAL A 7 0.19 9.98 -0.42
N ALA A 8 0.67 10.77 -1.39
CA ALA A 8 1.51 11.93 -1.10
C ALA A 8 0.81 12.97 -0.23
N LEU A 9 -0.48 13.21 -0.45
CA LEU A 9 -1.29 14.11 0.36
C LEU A 9 -1.44 13.60 1.81
N LEU A 10 -1.73 12.31 1.99
CA LEU A 10 -1.81 11.70 3.32
C LEU A 10 -0.50 11.87 4.10
N ARG A 11 0.65 11.66 3.45
CA ARG A 11 1.97 11.87 4.07
C ARG A 11 2.18 13.33 4.51
N ARG A 12 1.77 14.30 3.68
CA ARG A 12 1.82 15.73 4.03
C ARG A 12 0.91 16.11 5.19
N HIS A 13 -0.20 15.41 5.38
CA HIS A 13 -1.08 15.57 6.54
C HIS A 13 -0.60 14.80 7.79
N GLY A 14 0.64 14.30 7.80
CA GLY A 14 1.25 13.66 8.97
C GLY A 14 1.03 12.15 9.06
N CYS A 15 0.32 11.52 8.11
CA CYS A 15 0.19 10.07 8.11
C CYS A 15 1.55 9.39 7.86
N VAL A 16 1.77 8.27 8.55
CA VAL A 16 2.91 7.37 8.24
C VAL A 16 2.48 6.45 7.10
N VAL A 17 2.98 6.73 5.90
CA VAL A 17 2.63 5.95 4.70
C VAL A 17 3.85 5.19 4.17
N ARG A 18 3.66 3.91 3.86
CA ARG A 18 4.65 3.01 3.27
C ARG A 18 4.04 2.30 2.08
N VAL A 19 4.79 2.17 0.99
CA VAL A 19 4.29 1.58 -0.26
C VAL A 19 5.16 0.41 -0.72
N LEU A 20 4.57 -0.78 -0.86
CA LEU A 20 5.19 -1.89 -1.56
C LEU A 20 4.84 -1.79 -3.05
N ALA A 21 5.85 -1.66 -3.90
CA ALA A 21 5.73 -1.56 -5.33
C ALA A 21 5.86 -2.96 -5.96
N GLY A 22 4.84 -3.37 -6.70
CA GLY A 22 4.84 -4.58 -7.53
C GLY A 22 5.17 -4.28 -9.00
N VAL A 23 4.86 -5.23 -9.88
CA VAL A 23 5.03 -5.07 -11.33
C VAL A 23 4.19 -3.90 -11.85
N GLY A 24 4.73 -3.12 -12.79
CA GLY A 24 4.01 -1.98 -13.40
C GLY A 24 4.12 -0.65 -12.63
N PHE A 25 4.97 -0.58 -11.61
CA PHE A 25 5.21 0.64 -10.83
C PHE A 25 6.11 1.63 -11.60
N GLY A 26 5.51 2.52 -12.38
CA GLY A 26 6.24 3.41 -13.30
C GLY A 26 7.01 4.58 -12.66
N ARG A 27 7.97 5.16 -13.41
CA ARG A 27 8.87 6.27 -12.99
C ARG A 27 8.14 7.51 -12.45
N ARG A 28 6.96 7.82 -13.00
CA ARG A 28 6.18 8.99 -12.57
C ARG A 28 5.60 8.80 -11.16
N VAL A 29 5.19 7.58 -10.82
CA VAL A 29 4.68 7.24 -9.48
C VAL A 29 5.81 7.31 -8.46
N THR A 30 6.96 6.70 -8.76
CA THR A 30 8.13 6.74 -7.85
C THR A 30 8.62 8.16 -7.63
N HIS A 31 8.61 9.01 -8.66
CA HIS A 31 8.92 10.43 -8.52
C HIS A 31 7.98 11.13 -7.52
N VAL A 32 6.66 10.97 -7.66
CA VAL A 32 5.68 11.58 -6.74
C VAL A 32 5.86 11.11 -5.30
N LEU A 33 6.07 9.80 -5.09
CA LEU A 33 6.29 9.25 -3.75
C LEU A 33 7.57 9.78 -3.11
N ARG A 34 8.67 9.78 -3.87
CA ARG A 34 9.98 10.29 -3.41
C ARG A 34 9.90 11.76 -3.05
N THR A 35 9.33 12.59 -3.92
CA THR A 35 9.18 14.04 -3.67
C THR A 35 8.31 14.33 -2.44
N ALA A 36 7.33 13.47 -2.14
CA ALA A 36 6.50 13.61 -0.95
C ALA A 36 7.09 12.98 0.33
N GLY A 37 8.30 12.41 0.27
CA GLY A 37 8.91 11.72 1.41
C GLY A 37 8.14 10.46 1.84
N VAL A 38 7.46 9.80 0.90
CA VAL A 38 6.80 8.52 1.12
C VAL A 38 7.81 7.40 0.89
N ALA A 39 8.04 6.58 1.91
CA ALA A 39 8.91 5.42 1.78
C ALA A 39 8.25 4.38 0.87
N TYR A 40 9.00 3.88 -0.11
CA TYR A 40 8.55 2.77 -0.95
C TYR A 40 9.65 1.72 -1.14
N ARG A 41 9.26 0.46 -1.38
CA ARG A 41 10.17 -0.65 -1.67
C ARG A 41 9.66 -1.45 -2.87
N ASP A 42 10.56 -1.75 -3.80
CA ASP A 42 10.26 -2.54 -4.99
C ASP A 42 10.41 -4.03 -4.69
N THR A 43 9.27 -4.74 -4.69
CA THR A 43 9.20 -6.17 -4.39
C THR A 43 9.67 -7.04 -5.55
N THR A 44 9.80 -6.50 -6.77
CA THR A 44 10.24 -7.26 -7.94
C THR A 44 11.75 -7.54 -7.94
N ARG A 45 12.52 -6.83 -7.11
CA ARG A 45 14.00 -6.86 -7.10
C ARG A 45 14.60 -7.62 -5.92
N ALA A 46 13.80 -8.12 -4.98
CA ALA A 46 14.29 -8.61 -3.69
C ALA A 46 13.79 -10.04 -3.33
N GLY A 47 13.34 -10.82 -4.31
CA GLY A 47 12.76 -12.16 -4.11
C GLY A 47 11.41 -12.30 -4.83
N PRO A 48 10.58 -13.32 -4.49
CA PRO A 48 9.29 -13.51 -5.14
C PRO A 48 8.42 -12.27 -4.94
N ALA A 49 8.00 -11.67 -6.06
CA ALA A 49 7.17 -10.47 -6.06
C ALA A 49 5.82 -10.77 -5.37
N THR A 50 5.40 -9.88 -4.47
CA THR A 50 4.05 -10.02 -3.90
C THR A 50 3.01 -9.73 -4.98
N HIS A 51 2.04 -10.64 -5.13
CA HIS A 51 0.88 -10.42 -5.98
C HIS A 51 -0.34 -9.96 -5.17
N GLN A 52 -0.16 -9.61 -3.90
CA GLN A 52 -1.22 -9.09 -3.05
C GLN A 52 -1.60 -7.66 -3.45
N LYS A 53 -2.90 -7.35 -3.38
CA LYS A 53 -3.47 -6.05 -3.74
C LYS A 53 -4.28 -5.57 -2.56
N LEU A 54 -3.64 -4.80 -1.67
CA LEU A 54 -4.27 -4.42 -0.41
C LEU A 54 -3.84 -3.03 0.09
N MET A 55 -4.75 -2.40 0.84
CA MET A 55 -4.45 -1.31 1.78
C MET A 55 -4.58 -1.84 3.19
N VAL A 56 -3.71 -1.40 4.09
CA VAL A 56 -3.99 -1.48 5.51
C VAL A 56 -4.01 -0.07 6.09
N LEU A 57 -5.03 0.22 6.90
CA LEU A 57 -5.21 1.48 7.60
C LEU A 57 -5.50 1.20 9.07
N SER A 58 -4.70 1.81 9.93
CA SER A 58 -4.95 1.92 11.36
C SER A 58 -4.79 3.39 11.77
N GLY A 59 -5.68 3.88 12.64
CA GLY A 59 -5.62 5.25 13.17
C GLY A 59 -6.89 6.05 12.89
N ILE A 60 -6.74 7.24 12.29
CA ILE A 60 -7.85 8.19 12.11
C ILE A 60 -8.33 8.19 10.66
N LEU A 61 -9.63 8.00 10.45
CA LEU A 61 -10.30 8.14 9.17
C LEU A 61 -11.60 8.94 9.32
N GLY A 62 -11.56 10.22 8.92
CA GLY A 62 -12.71 11.12 9.07
C GLY A 62 -13.06 11.32 10.54
N ARG A 63 -14.26 10.90 10.96
CA ARG A 63 -14.71 10.98 12.36
C ARG A 63 -14.31 9.75 13.20
N ASP A 64 -13.91 8.65 12.56
CA ASP A 64 -13.44 7.46 13.27
C ASP A 64 -12.00 7.67 13.73
N ARG A 65 -11.80 7.73 15.05
CA ARG A 65 -10.49 7.93 15.68
C ARG A 65 -9.73 6.62 15.96
N SER A 66 -10.37 5.49 15.71
CA SER A 66 -9.89 4.13 15.97
C SER A 66 -10.07 3.23 14.75
N ALA A 67 -10.05 3.82 13.56
CA ALA A 67 -10.25 3.14 12.30
C ALA A 67 -9.24 2.01 12.15
N SER A 68 -9.73 0.84 11.79
CA SER A 68 -8.93 -0.37 11.60
C SER A 68 -9.53 -1.17 10.46
N TYR A 69 -8.99 -0.92 9.25
CA TYR A 69 -9.53 -1.45 8.01
C TYR A 69 -8.45 -2.01 7.10
N VAL A 70 -8.82 -3.06 6.37
CA VAL A 70 -8.08 -3.57 5.22
C VAL A 70 -9.00 -3.49 4.01
N TRP A 71 -8.49 -2.97 2.91
CA TRP A 71 -9.13 -3.13 1.60
C TRP A 71 -8.31 -4.12 0.80
N THR A 72 -8.92 -5.17 0.26
CA THR A 72 -8.21 -6.23 -0.48
C THR A 72 -9.11 -6.83 -1.54
N GLY A 73 -8.55 -7.51 -2.54
CA GLY A 73 -9.31 -8.22 -3.56
C GLY A 73 -8.52 -8.47 -4.82
N SER A 74 -9.23 -8.56 -5.96
CA SER A 74 -8.63 -8.79 -7.27
C SER A 74 -8.09 -7.50 -7.91
N HIS A 75 -8.63 -6.34 -7.50
CA HIS A 75 -8.38 -5.04 -8.11
C HIS A 75 -6.93 -4.58 -7.94
N ASN A 76 -6.19 -4.41 -9.05
CA ASN A 76 -4.89 -3.74 -9.00
C ASN A 76 -5.07 -2.25 -8.76
N TRP A 77 -4.14 -1.63 -8.05
CA TRP A 77 -4.19 -0.22 -7.72
C TRP A 77 -3.66 0.66 -8.86
N SER A 78 -4.27 0.48 -10.03
CA SER A 78 -3.85 1.06 -11.30
C SER A 78 -5.05 1.65 -12.03
N ASN A 79 -4.80 2.59 -12.94
CA ASN A 79 -5.88 3.15 -13.77
C ASN A 79 -6.52 2.09 -14.69
N GLN A 80 -5.78 1.03 -15.05
CA GLN A 80 -6.28 -0.01 -15.95
C GLN A 80 -7.38 -0.84 -15.29
N SER A 81 -7.18 -1.25 -14.02
CA SER A 81 -8.18 -2.06 -13.29
C SER A 81 -9.49 -1.32 -13.04
N LEU A 82 -9.55 0.01 -13.19
CA LEU A 82 -10.80 0.77 -13.14
C LEU A 82 -11.78 0.40 -14.26
N ARG A 83 -11.32 -0.28 -15.30
CA ARG A 83 -12.11 -0.70 -16.46
C ARG A 83 -12.42 -2.19 -16.47
N ASN A 84 -11.99 -2.92 -15.45
CA ASN A 84 -12.16 -4.36 -15.34
C ASN A 84 -13.25 -4.70 -14.33
N ASP A 85 -13.84 -5.89 -14.47
CA ASP A 85 -14.68 -6.49 -13.43
C ASP A 85 -13.80 -6.99 -12.29
N GLU A 86 -13.87 -6.31 -11.16
CA GLU A 86 -12.97 -6.52 -10.03
C GLU A 86 -13.75 -6.42 -8.72
N VAL A 87 -13.32 -7.18 -7.71
CA VAL A 87 -13.90 -7.09 -6.36
C VAL A 87 -12.91 -6.42 -5.42
N VAL A 88 -13.44 -5.53 -4.57
CA VAL A 88 -12.74 -4.98 -3.41
C VAL A 88 -13.57 -5.23 -2.16
N LEU A 89 -12.98 -5.91 -1.20
CA LEU A 89 -13.55 -6.21 0.10
C LEU A 89 -12.95 -5.27 1.15
N ARG A 90 -13.80 -4.68 1.99
CA ARG A 90 -13.37 -4.00 3.22
C ARG A 90 -13.52 -4.95 4.40
N VAL A 91 -12.39 -5.34 4.99
CA VAL A 91 -12.33 -6.12 6.23
C VAL A 91 -12.12 -5.16 7.39
N ALA A 92 -12.96 -5.25 8.41
CA ALA A 92 -12.87 -4.45 9.64
C ALA A 92 -12.51 -5.33 10.83
N GLY A 93 -11.94 -4.71 11.86
CA GLY A 93 -11.69 -5.35 13.15
C GLY A 93 -10.20 -5.43 13.49
N PRO A 94 -9.78 -4.94 14.68
CA PRO A 94 -8.36 -4.73 15.00
C PRO A 94 -7.53 -6.01 14.98
N ARG A 95 -8.08 -7.15 15.42
CA ARG A 95 -7.35 -8.43 15.43
C ARG A 95 -7.00 -8.91 14.01
N THR A 96 -7.97 -8.90 13.11
CA THR A 96 -7.79 -9.32 11.71
C THR A 96 -6.88 -8.36 10.98
N VAL A 97 -7.09 -7.05 11.14
CA VAL A 97 -6.24 -6.02 10.53
C VAL A 97 -4.80 -6.13 11.00
N ALA A 98 -4.55 -6.36 12.28
CA ALA A 98 -3.20 -6.58 12.81
C ALA A 98 -2.51 -7.79 12.16
N ALA A 99 -3.25 -8.83 11.76
CA ALA A 99 -2.67 -9.97 11.03
C ALA A 99 -2.18 -9.55 9.62
N TYR A 100 -2.96 -8.74 8.90
CA TYR A 100 -2.54 -8.15 7.63
C TYR A 100 -1.34 -7.23 7.80
N GLU A 101 -1.35 -6.34 8.81
CA GLU A 101 -0.22 -5.44 9.11
C GLU A 101 1.07 -6.22 9.39
N ARG A 102 1.00 -7.30 10.18
CA ARG A 102 2.16 -8.16 10.45
C ARG A 102 2.71 -8.80 9.17
N ASN A 103 1.84 -9.28 8.29
CA ASN A 103 2.25 -9.87 7.00
C ASN A 103 2.93 -8.82 6.09
N VAL A 104 2.30 -7.67 5.90
CA VAL A 104 2.84 -6.57 5.10
C VAL A 104 4.16 -6.06 5.68
N GLY A 105 4.25 -5.95 7.01
CA GLY A 105 5.48 -5.57 7.71
C GLY A 105 6.60 -6.59 7.53
N ARG A 106 6.29 -7.89 7.49
CA ARG A 106 7.26 -8.95 7.16
C ARG A 106 7.78 -8.77 5.72
N ILE A 107 6.88 -8.62 4.75
CA ILE A 107 7.26 -8.41 3.33
C ILE A 107 8.14 -7.17 3.23
N TRP A 108 7.71 -6.05 3.82
CA TRP A 108 8.49 -4.82 3.86
C TRP A 108 9.92 -5.06 4.33
N ARG A 109 10.12 -5.68 5.51
CA ARG A 109 11.45 -5.96 6.07
C ARG A 109 12.31 -6.79 5.12
N LEU A 110 11.76 -7.83 4.51
CA LEU A 110 12.48 -8.70 3.58
C LEU A 110 12.92 -7.95 2.32
N THR A 111 12.05 -7.11 1.74
CA THR A 111 12.36 -6.32 0.54
C THR A 111 13.46 -5.27 0.76
N GLY A 112 13.72 -4.87 2.01
CA GLY A 112 14.76 -3.88 2.31
C GLY A 112 16.14 -4.46 2.64
N ARG A 113 16.28 -5.80 2.73
CA ARG A 113 17.60 -6.41 2.86
C ARG A 113 18.26 -6.40 1.48
N LYS A 114 19.47 -5.85 1.38
CA LYS A 114 20.31 -6.14 0.20
C LYS A 114 20.54 -7.65 0.16
N PRO A 115 20.49 -8.31 -1.01
CA PRO A 115 21.04 -9.66 -1.11
C PRO A 115 22.49 -9.60 -0.64
N GLY A 116 22.85 -10.50 0.28
CA GLY A 116 24.22 -10.69 0.73
C GLY A 116 25.07 -11.33 -0.35
#